data_AF-A0A1I7KM08-F1
#
_entry.id   AF-A0A1I7KM08-F1
#
_cell.length_a   1.000
_cell.length_b   1.000
_cell.length_c   1.000
_cell.angle_alpha   90.00
_cell.angle_beta   90.00
_cell.angle_gamma   90.00
#
_symmetry.space_group_name_H-M   'P 1'
#
loop_
_entity.id
_entity.type
_entity.pdbx_description
1 polymer ?
#
loop_
_entity_poly.entity_id
_entity_poly.type
_entity_poly.pdbx_seq_one_letter_code
_entity_poly.pdbx_strand_id
1 'polypeptide(L)'
;MTDSRATSKRPRKGATSPKASSAPESAAPAASVQDGAARSAGAAPEDSAPKLPPREAAVEALMRLAAEQPWNDIEVSDIAREAGLTLAELRDLFPSKGAVLGGLTRIIDRKVLEGDLAGLEEEPTRERLFDVLMRRIDAMEPYKPALRRIAYALRGEPLSMLALNGVMLNSHRYMLAAAGIDTEGPLGQLKLQGVVIAFARVTQVWLDDDDPALARTMAKLDKEIRNGERVMERAEDVRRLTAPLRALGRSFLDRRPRERRTRDGDETDTAAI
;
A
#
# COMPACT_ATOMS: atom_id res chain seq x y z
N MET A 1 14.11 -66.60 -16.05
CA MET A 1 13.22 -67.72 -16.42
C MET A 1 11.84 -67.12 -16.63
N THR A 2 11.55 -66.67 -17.87
CA THR A 2 10.76 -67.39 -18.91
C THR A 2 9.26 -67.39 -18.56
N ASP A 3 8.29 -67.00 -19.40
CA ASP A 3 8.27 -66.70 -20.83
C ASP A 3 6.94 -66.00 -21.21
N SER A 4 7.00 -65.23 -22.30
CA SER A 4 6.00 -64.98 -23.36
C SER A 4 4.48 -64.97 -23.11
N ARG A 5 3.82 -63.86 -23.52
CA ARG A 5 3.12 -63.81 -24.82
C ARG A 5 2.77 -62.38 -25.29
N ALA A 6 3.36 -62.00 -26.43
CA ALA A 6 2.86 -60.96 -27.35
C ALA A 6 1.81 -61.62 -28.32
N THR A 7 0.96 -61.00 -29.13
CA THR A 7 1.08 -59.90 -30.11
C THR A 7 -0.28 -59.79 -30.84
N SER A 8 -0.70 -58.59 -31.28
CA SER A 8 -1.34 -58.33 -32.60
C SER A 8 -1.45 -56.80 -32.80
N LYS A 9 -0.65 -56.10 -33.62
CA LYS A 9 -0.76 -55.89 -35.10
C LYS A 9 -2.21 -55.63 -35.54
N ARG A 10 -2.60 -54.58 -36.31
CA ARG A 10 -1.95 -53.70 -37.32
C ARG A 10 -3.00 -52.62 -37.77
N PRO A 11 -2.87 -51.79 -38.84
CA PRO A 11 -2.95 -50.32 -38.72
C PRO A 11 -3.80 -49.53 -39.78
N ARG A 12 -3.88 -48.20 -39.57
CA ARG A 12 -3.72 -47.05 -40.54
C ARG A 12 -4.72 -46.71 -41.68
N LYS A 13 -4.71 -45.38 -41.94
CA LYS A 13 -5.13 -44.54 -43.10
C LYS A 13 -6.61 -44.12 -43.14
N GLY A 14 -7.00 -42.87 -43.41
CA GLY A 14 -6.32 -41.70 -43.99
C GLY A 14 -7.09 -41.18 -45.23
N ALA A 15 -7.01 -39.86 -45.50
CA ALA A 15 -7.43 -39.12 -46.72
C ALA A 15 -8.90 -38.59 -46.74
N THR A 16 -9.19 -37.28 -46.58
CA THR A 16 -8.99 -36.05 -47.41
C THR A 16 -10.07 -35.79 -48.47
N SER A 17 -10.66 -34.59 -48.40
CA SER A 17 -11.48 -33.92 -49.43
C SER A 17 -10.65 -33.40 -50.61
N PRO A 18 -11.29 -33.14 -51.77
CA PRO A 18 -11.25 -31.80 -52.44
C PRO A 18 -12.63 -31.42 -53.06
N LYS A 19 -13.18 -30.20 -52.99
CA LYS A 19 -12.87 -28.84 -53.54
C LYS A 19 -13.32 -28.57 -55.01
N ALA A 20 -14.30 -27.64 -55.11
CA ALA A 20 -14.58 -26.57 -56.11
C ALA A 20 -14.94 -26.88 -57.59
N SER A 21 -16.02 -26.25 -58.10
CA SER A 21 -15.99 -24.93 -58.80
C SER A 21 -17.23 -24.71 -59.69
N SER A 22 -17.89 -23.54 -59.62
CA SER A 22 -18.06 -22.58 -60.74
C SER A 22 -19.26 -21.63 -60.54
N ALA A 23 -18.97 -20.33 -60.68
CA ALA A 23 -19.91 -19.21 -60.87
C ALA A 23 -20.05 -18.91 -62.39
N PRO A 24 -20.94 -17.99 -62.82
CA PRO A 24 -20.57 -16.56 -62.99
C PRO A 24 -21.70 -15.57 -62.57
N GLU A 25 -21.40 -14.41 -61.94
CA GLU A 25 -21.21 -13.05 -62.50
C GLU A 25 -22.45 -12.38 -63.12
N SER A 26 -22.94 -11.26 -62.52
CA SER A 26 -23.32 -10.01 -63.22
C SER A 26 -23.82 -8.90 -62.26
N ALA A 27 -23.10 -7.77 -62.30
CA ALA A 27 -23.51 -6.35 -62.25
C ALA A 27 -24.36 -5.73 -61.10
N ALA A 28 -23.79 -4.65 -60.52
CA ALA A 28 -24.48 -3.57 -59.79
C ALA A 28 -25.17 -2.57 -60.75
N PRO A 29 -26.03 -1.66 -60.25
CA PRO A 29 -25.52 -0.32 -59.87
C PRO A 29 -26.21 0.41 -58.68
N ALA A 30 -25.43 1.36 -58.13
CA ALA A 30 -25.64 2.64 -57.41
C ALA A 30 -26.99 3.16 -56.85
N ALA A 31 -26.86 3.84 -55.68
CA ALA A 31 -27.60 5.00 -55.11
C ALA A 31 -29.09 4.80 -54.69
N SER A 32 -29.68 5.38 -53.63
CA SER A 32 -29.39 6.52 -52.73
C SER A 32 -30.46 6.58 -51.61
N VAL A 33 -30.05 6.94 -50.37
CA VAL A 33 -30.69 7.78 -49.30
C VAL A 33 -32.08 7.43 -48.72
N GLN A 34 -32.23 7.73 -47.42
CA GLN A 34 -33.44 7.96 -46.58
C GLN A 34 -33.80 6.81 -45.61
N ASP A 35 -34.17 6.99 -44.35
CA ASP A 35 -34.28 8.15 -43.43
C ASP A 35 -34.44 7.58 -42.00
N GLY A 36 -34.27 8.42 -40.98
CA GLY A 36 -34.12 8.07 -39.57
C GLY A 36 -35.24 7.23 -38.93
N ALA A 37 -34.81 6.26 -38.14
CA ALA A 37 -35.61 5.62 -37.10
C ALA A 37 -35.01 5.93 -35.73
N ALA A 38 -35.29 7.12 -35.19
CA ALA A 38 -35.07 7.41 -33.78
C ALA A 38 -36.12 6.65 -32.95
N ARG A 39 -35.76 5.45 -32.49
CA ARG A 39 -36.49 4.73 -31.43
C ARG A 39 -35.83 5.03 -30.09
N SER A 40 -36.52 5.84 -29.29
CA SER A 40 -36.67 5.69 -27.84
C SER A 40 -35.43 5.23 -27.07
N ALA A 41 -34.56 6.18 -26.69
CA ALA A 41 -33.71 5.99 -25.53
C ALA A 41 -34.60 6.09 -24.27
N GLY A 42 -34.97 4.93 -23.75
CA GLY A 42 -35.62 4.83 -22.45
C GLY A 42 -34.70 5.37 -21.37
N ALA A 43 -35.20 6.34 -20.61
CA ALA A 43 -34.63 6.73 -19.33
C ALA A 43 -34.63 5.50 -18.42
N ALA A 44 -33.45 5.02 -18.03
CA ALA A 44 -33.31 4.11 -16.91
C ALA A 44 -33.35 4.93 -15.61
N PRO A 45 -34.03 4.45 -14.56
CA PRO A 45 -34.25 5.24 -13.35
C PRO A 45 -32.95 5.36 -12.55
N GLU A 46 -32.51 6.60 -12.36
CA GLU A 46 -31.53 6.96 -11.33
C GLU A 46 -32.18 6.77 -9.97
N ASP A 47 -31.98 5.59 -9.37
CA ASP A 47 -32.14 5.40 -7.94
C ASP A 47 -31.07 4.41 -7.47
N SER A 48 -29.83 4.91 -7.38
CA SER A 48 -28.72 4.15 -6.83
C SER A 48 -28.29 4.78 -5.52
N ALA A 49 -28.40 3.99 -4.44
CA ALA A 49 -27.76 4.24 -3.16
C ALA A 49 -26.38 4.89 -3.32
N PRO A 50 -25.95 5.76 -2.39
CA PRO A 50 -24.70 6.51 -2.54
C PRO A 50 -23.56 5.54 -2.84
N LYS A 51 -23.05 5.60 -4.08
CA LYS A 51 -21.90 4.81 -4.50
C LYS A 51 -20.71 5.32 -3.70
N LEU A 52 -19.97 4.40 -3.08
CA LEU A 52 -18.71 4.74 -2.43
C LEU A 52 -17.84 5.58 -3.39
N PRO A 53 -17.04 6.54 -2.88
CA PRO A 53 -16.07 7.24 -3.71
C PRO A 53 -15.21 6.23 -4.50
N PRO A 54 -14.86 6.49 -5.77
CA PRO A 54 -14.19 5.49 -6.62
C PRO A 54 -12.93 4.86 -6.02
N ARG A 55 -12.13 5.64 -5.27
CA ARG A 55 -10.96 5.10 -4.54
C ARG A 55 -11.35 4.09 -3.47
N GLU A 56 -12.41 4.38 -2.72
CA GLU A 56 -12.88 3.53 -1.63
C GLU A 56 -13.54 2.27 -2.20
N ALA A 57 -14.32 2.40 -3.28
CA ALA A 57 -14.89 1.27 -4.01
C ALA A 57 -13.80 0.28 -4.47
N ALA A 58 -12.67 0.77 -5.01
CA ALA A 58 -11.55 -0.08 -5.41
C ALA A 58 -10.88 -0.80 -4.23
N VAL A 59 -10.76 -0.13 -3.07
CA VAL A 59 -10.20 -0.74 -1.86
C VAL A 59 -11.13 -1.81 -1.32
N GLU A 60 -12.42 -1.50 -1.17
CA GLU A 60 -13.42 -2.46 -0.71
C GLU A 60 -13.51 -3.67 -1.63
N ALA A 61 -13.46 -3.46 -2.94
CA ALA A 61 -13.39 -4.54 -3.94
C ALA A 61 -12.18 -5.44 -3.72
N LEU A 62 -10.97 -4.88 -3.55
CA LEU A 62 -9.77 -5.67 -3.25
C LEU A 62 -9.93 -6.46 -1.94
N MET A 63 -10.48 -5.85 -0.89
CA MET A 63 -10.63 -6.51 0.40
C MET A 63 -11.67 -7.63 0.36
N ARG A 64 -12.78 -7.47 -0.39
CA ARG A 64 -13.74 -8.55 -0.64
C ARG A 64 -13.09 -9.71 -1.39
N LEU A 65 -12.40 -9.44 -2.50
CA LEU A 65 -11.70 -10.48 -3.27
C LEU A 65 -10.67 -11.20 -2.40
N ALA A 66 -9.84 -10.47 -1.65
CA ALA A 66 -8.82 -11.04 -0.78
C ALA A 66 -9.38 -11.82 0.42
N ALA A 67 -10.66 -11.61 0.79
CA ALA A 67 -11.34 -12.42 1.79
C ALA A 67 -11.82 -13.78 1.24
N GLU A 68 -11.83 -13.97 -0.08
CA GLU A 68 -12.39 -15.17 -0.71
C GLU A 68 -11.35 -15.98 -1.48
N GLN A 69 -10.41 -15.32 -2.17
CA GLN A 69 -9.43 -15.97 -3.04
C GLN A 69 -7.97 -15.68 -2.63
N PRO A 70 -6.99 -16.49 -3.06
CA PRO A 70 -5.57 -16.26 -2.78
C PRO A 70 -5.09 -14.90 -3.33
N TRP A 71 -4.25 -14.20 -2.56
CA TRP A 71 -3.74 -12.87 -2.92
C TRP A 71 -3.07 -12.81 -4.30
N ASN A 72 -2.34 -13.87 -4.66
CA ASN A 72 -1.59 -13.94 -5.92
C ASN A 72 -2.49 -14.16 -7.13
N ASP A 73 -3.72 -14.63 -6.93
CA ASP A 73 -4.68 -14.89 -8.00
C ASP A 73 -5.59 -13.68 -8.28
N ILE A 74 -5.49 -12.62 -7.47
CA ILE A 74 -6.24 -11.37 -7.69
C ILE A 74 -5.50 -10.51 -8.70
N GLU A 75 -6.11 -10.29 -9.86
CA GLU A 75 -5.57 -9.38 -10.87
C GLU A 75 -6.16 -7.96 -10.74
N VAL A 76 -5.45 -6.97 -11.30
CA VAL A 76 -5.90 -5.57 -11.30
C VAL A 76 -7.24 -5.43 -12.05
N SER A 77 -7.47 -6.24 -13.07
CA SER A 77 -8.76 -6.31 -13.78
C SER A 77 -9.90 -6.83 -12.92
N ASP A 78 -9.65 -7.76 -12.00
CA ASP A 78 -10.67 -8.26 -11.08
C ASP A 78 -11.12 -7.17 -10.11
N ILE A 79 -10.16 -6.40 -9.57
CA ILE A 79 -10.44 -5.26 -8.70
C ILE A 79 -11.30 -4.23 -9.44
N ALA A 80 -10.97 -3.90 -10.69
CA ALA A 80 -11.73 -2.94 -11.48
C ALA A 80 -13.17 -3.41 -11.70
N ARG A 81 -13.34 -4.65 -12.14
CA ARG A 81 -14.66 -5.28 -12.37
C ARG A 81 -15.49 -5.31 -11.09
N GLU A 82 -14.90 -5.75 -9.99
CA GLU A 82 -15.56 -5.86 -8.68
C GLU A 82 -15.94 -4.48 -8.10
N ALA A 83 -15.15 -3.44 -8.39
CA ALA A 83 -15.43 -2.06 -7.99
C ALA A 83 -16.43 -1.34 -8.90
N GLY A 84 -16.83 -1.96 -10.02
CA GLY A 84 -17.64 -1.30 -11.05
C GLY A 84 -16.92 -0.18 -11.80
N LEU A 85 -15.59 -0.28 -11.91
CA LEU A 85 -14.72 0.67 -12.61
C LEU A 85 -14.18 0.06 -13.91
N THR A 86 -13.90 0.91 -14.88
CA THR A 86 -13.05 0.54 -16.02
C THR A 86 -11.59 0.39 -15.56
N LEU A 87 -10.80 -0.36 -16.32
CA LEU A 87 -9.37 -0.51 -16.03
C LEU A 87 -8.61 0.83 -16.13
N ALA A 88 -9.04 1.72 -17.02
CA ALA A 88 -8.47 3.06 -17.16
C ALA A 88 -8.72 3.92 -15.91
N GLU A 89 -9.95 3.95 -15.41
CA GLU A 89 -10.28 4.65 -14.16
C GLU A 89 -9.48 4.08 -12.99
N LEU A 90 -9.39 2.75 -12.86
CA LEU A 90 -8.59 2.14 -11.79
C LEU A 90 -7.12 2.55 -11.90
N ARG A 91 -6.56 2.61 -13.11
CA ARG A 91 -5.16 3.01 -13.34
C ARG A 91 -4.88 4.46 -12.98
N ASP A 92 -5.84 5.36 -13.20
CA ASP A 92 -5.74 6.77 -12.79
C ASP A 92 -5.79 6.93 -11.27
N LEU A 93 -6.54 6.06 -10.59
CA LEU A 93 -6.63 6.05 -9.14
C LEU A 93 -5.41 5.38 -8.49
N PHE A 94 -4.98 4.22 -8.98
CA PHE A 94 -3.93 3.41 -8.37
C PHE A 94 -2.98 2.82 -9.41
N PRO A 95 -1.65 2.92 -9.21
CA PRO A 95 -0.68 2.37 -10.14
C PRO A 95 -0.52 0.84 -10.04
N SER A 96 -1.02 0.18 -8.99
CA SER A 96 -0.84 -1.26 -8.78
C SER A 96 -1.80 -1.83 -7.73
N LYS A 97 -1.95 -3.17 -7.68
CA LYS A 97 -2.67 -3.90 -6.62
C LYS A 97 -2.16 -3.55 -5.21
N GLY A 98 -0.83 -3.42 -5.04
CA GLY A 98 -0.23 -2.99 -3.77
C GLY A 98 -0.57 -1.55 -3.39
N ALA A 99 -0.74 -0.65 -4.36
CA ALA A 99 -1.17 0.71 -4.10
C ALA A 99 -2.65 0.78 -3.69
N VAL A 100 -3.50 -0.10 -4.22
CA VAL A 100 -4.90 -0.27 -3.74
C VAL A 100 -4.88 -0.73 -2.28
N LEU A 101 -4.06 -1.72 -1.92
CA LEU A 101 -3.88 -2.13 -0.52
C LEU A 101 -3.38 -0.98 0.37
N GLY A 102 -2.43 -0.16 -0.11
CA GLY A 102 -2.01 1.05 0.61
C GLY A 102 -3.13 2.11 0.73
N GLY A 103 -4.15 2.05 -0.13
CA GLY A 103 -5.37 2.83 -0.01
C GLY A 103 -6.18 2.48 1.25
N LEU A 104 -6.21 1.20 1.64
CA LEU A 104 -6.85 0.76 2.89
C LEU A 104 -6.23 1.45 4.10
N THR A 105 -4.90 1.58 4.13
CA THR A 105 -4.19 2.28 5.20
C THR A 105 -4.74 3.70 5.37
N ARG A 106 -5.00 4.43 4.28
CA ARG A 106 -5.55 5.79 4.35
C ARG A 106 -6.99 5.83 4.88
N ILE A 107 -7.82 4.84 4.51
CA ILE A 107 -9.19 4.72 5.02
C ILE A 107 -9.16 4.47 6.53
N ILE A 108 -8.29 3.57 7.00
CA ILE A 108 -8.11 3.27 8.42
C ILE A 108 -7.59 4.51 9.17
N ASP A 109 -6.54 5.15 8.66
CA ASP A 109 -5.95 6.35 9.29
C ASP A 109 -7.01 7.43 9.48
N ARG A 110 -7.81 7.68 8.44
CA ARG A 110 -8.89 8.67 8.51
C ARG A 110 -9.93 8.31 9.57
N LYS A 111 -10.39 7.04 9.63
CA LYS A 111 -11.32 6.58 10.68
C LYS A 111 -10.79 6.80 12.09
N VAL A 112 -9.49 6.57 12.30
CA VAL A 112 -8.84 6.80 13.60
C VAL A 112 -8.77 8.29 13.94
N LEU A 113 -8.41 9.13 12.96
CA LEU A 113 -8.23 10.57 13.13
C LEU A 113 -9.54 11.36 13.23
N GLU A 114 -10.63 10.85 12.67
CA GLU A 114 -11.99 11.40 12.82
C GLU A 114 -12.60 11.09 14.19
N GLY A 115 -12.03 10.13 14.93
CA GLY A 115 -12.47 9.80 16.28
C GLY A 115 -12.16 10.93 17.28
N ASP A 116 -12.92 10.97 18.38
CA ASP A 116 -12.70 11.97 19.42
C ASP A 116 -11.35 11.73 20.12
N LEU A 117 -10.44 12.68 19.95
CA LEU A 117 -9.13 12.72 20.60
C LEU A 117 -9.11 13.70 21.78
N ALA A 118 -10.24 14.36 22.08
CA ALA A 118 -10.34 15.26 23.21
C ALA A 118 -10.11 14.51 24.54
N GLY A 119 -9.40 15.14 25.47
CA GLY A 119 -9.08 14.56 26.79
C GLY A 119 -7.88 13.62 26.80
N LEU A 120 -7.47 13.04 25.66
CA LEU A 120 -6.25 12.23 25.59
C LEU A 120 -5.01 13.03 26.03
N GLU A 121 -4.97 14.34 25.79
CA GLU A 121 -3.80 15.19 26.09
C GLU A 121 -3.37 15.14 27.56
N GLU A 122 -4.29 14.88 28.48
CA GLU A 122 -4.05 14.81 29.92
C GLU A 122 -3.47 13.45 30.35
N GLU A 123 -3.56 12.43 29.51
CA GLU A 123 -3.08 11.09 29.78
C GLU A 123 -1.56 10.95 29.54
N PRO A 124 -0.91 10.00 30.23
CA PRO A 124 0.47 9.61 29.92
C PRO A 124 0.61 9.24 28.43
N THR A 125 1.69 9.69 27.78
CA THR A 125 2.00 9.42 26.36
C THR A 125 1.81 7.95 25.94
N ARG A 126 2.13 7.04 26.85
CA ARG A 126 1.95 5.59 26.70
C ARG A 126 0.50 5.18 26.46
N GLU A 127 -0.41 5.72 27.25
CA GLU A 127 -1.85 5.42 27.23
C GLU A 127 -2.44 6.01 25.95
N ARG A 128 -2.09 7.26 25.60
CA ARG A 128 -2.47 7.87 24.33
C ARG A 128 -2.06 7.03 23.12
N LEU A 129 -0.82 6.53 23.10
CA LEU A 129 -0.34 5.69 22.00
C LEU A 129 -1.05 4.35 21.97
N PHE A 130 -1.30 3.74 23.12
CA PHE A 130 -2.06 2.51 23.22
C PHE A 130 -3.45 2.68 22.62
N ASP A 131 -4.16 3.74 23.01
CA ASP A 131 -5.52 4.04 22.55
C ASP A 131 -5.59 4.29 21.05
N VAL A 132 -4.70 5.12 20.50
CA VAL A 132 -4.64 5.37 19.06
C VAL A 132 -4.41 4.07 18.28
N LEU A 133 -3.49 3.21 18.76
CA LEU A 133 -3.20 1.94 18.08
C LEU A 133 -4.31 0.89 18.27
N MET A 134 -5.04 0.90 19.39
CA MET A 134 -6.22 0.06 19.57
C MET A 134 -7.37 0.49 18.66
N ARG A 135 -7.69 1.78 18.57
CA ARG A 135 -8.69 2.30 17.62
C ARG A 135 -8.34 1.93 16.18
N ARG A 136 -7.05 1.92 15.85
CA ARG A 136 -6.56 1.45 14.56
C ARG A 136 -6.85 -0.03 14.33
N ILE A 137 -6.59 -0.89 15.32
CA ILE A 137 -6.92 -2.32 15.26
C ILE A 137 -8.43 -2.52 15.09
N ASP A 138 -9.26 -1.78 15.84
CA ASP A 138 -10.72 -1.85 15.73
C ASP A 138 -11.19 -1.46 14.32
N ALA A 139 -10.62 -0.40 13.74
CA ALA A 139 -10.92 0.02 12.37
C ALA A 139 -10.46 -1.00 11.30
N MET A 140 -9.52 -1.87 11.63
CA MET A 140 -9.04 -2.97 10.77
C MET A 140 -9.90 -4.23 10.86
N GLU A 141 -10.70 -4.40 11.92
CA GLU A 141 -11.47 -5.62 12.20
C GLU A 141 -12.35 -6.10 11.04
N PRO A 142 -13.10 -5.24 10.33
CA PRO A 142 -13.90 -5.68 9.18
C PRO A 142 -13.09 -6.33 8.05
N TYR A 143 -11.79 -6.02 7.98
CA TYR A 143 -10.90 -6.47 6.92
C TYR A 143 -9.99 -7.63 7.35
N LYS A 144 -10.10 -8.11 8.60
CA LYS A 144 -9.23 -9.15 9.17
C LYS A 144 -9.16 -10.44 8.34
N PRO A 145 -10.25 -10.99 7.77
CA PRO A 145 -10.16 -12.19 6.94
C PRO A 145 -9.28 -12.02 5.70
N ALA A 146 -9.35 -10.86 5.06
CA ALA A 146 -8.52 -10.51 3.90
C ALA A 146 -7.08 -10.23 4.32
N LEU A 147 -6.88 -9.41 5.36
CA LEU A 147 -5.55 -9.09 5.88
C LEU A 147 -4.78 -10.33 6.33
N ARG A 148 -5.45 -11.33 6.89
CA ARG A 148 -4.85 -12.62 7.28
C ARG A 148 -4.29 -13.37 6.06
N ARG A 149 -5.06 -13.47 4.97
CA ARG A 149 -4.63 -14.12 3.72
C ARG A 149 -3.52 -13.35 3.03
N ILE A 150 -3.62 -12.02 2.98
CA ILE A 150 -2.58 -11.14 2.43
C ILE A 150 -1.28 -11.30 3.21
N ALA A 151 -1.33 -11.23 4.54
CA ALA A 151 -0.15 -11.39 5.38
C ALA A 151 0.51 -12.75 5.16
N TYR A 152 -0.26 -13.82 4.99
CA TYR A 152 0.28 -15.14 4.68
C TYR A 152 1.02 -15.16 3.34
N ALA A 153 0.43 -14.60 2.27
CA ALA A 153 1.03 -14.57 0.94
C ALA A 153 2.33 -13.74 0.90
N LEU A 154 2.36 -12.60 1.62
CA LEU A 154 3.49 -11.66 1.57
C LEU A 154 4.71 -12.06 2.41
N ARG A 155 4.60 -13.07 3.29
CA ARG A 155 5.73 -13.54 4.12
C ARG A 155 6.98 -13.91 3.30
N GLY A 156 6.78 -14.39 2.08
CA GLY A 156 7.84 -14.81 1.16
C GLY A 156 8.33 -13.72 0.19
N GLU A 157 7.83 -12.49 0.29
CA GLU A 157 8.09 -11.44 -0.70
C GLU A 157 8.76 -10.19 -0.09
N PRO A 158 10.11 -10.18 0.02
CA PRO A 158 10.84 -9.08 0.65
C PRO A 158 10.58 -7.71 0.04
N LEU A 159 10.45 -7.62 -1.28
CA LEU A 159 10.21 -6.36 -1.99
C LEU A 159 8.82 -5.80 -1.68
N SER A 160 7.80 -6.66 -1.62
CA SER A 160 6.42 -6.28 -1.26
C SER A 160 6.37 -5.79 0.20
N MET A 161 7.07 -6.47 1.11
CA MET A 161 7.19 -6.03 2.51
C MET A 161 7.90 -4.68 2.63
N LEU A 162 8.96 -4.43 1.86
CA LEU A 162 9.67 -3.15 1.86
C LEU A 162 8.78 -2.00 1.35
N ALA A 163 8.04 -2.25 0.27
CA ALA A 163 7.08 -1.27 -0.25
C ALA A 163 5.98 -0.95 0.77
N LEU A 164 5.44 -1.98 1.45
CA LEU A 164 4.48 -1.80 2.53
C LEU A 164 5.07 -1.01 3.70
N ASN A 165 6.32 -1.25 4.08
CA ASN A 165 6.98 -0.48 5.13
C ASN A 165 6.97 1.03 4.82
N GLY A 166 7.21 1.43 3.56
CA GLY A 166 7.11 2.83 3.14
C GLY A 166 5.71 3.42 3.35
N VAL A 167 4.66 2.66 3.03
CA VAL A 167 3.26 3.06 3.29
C VAL A 167 2.99 3.16 4.79
N MET A 168 3.44 2.18 5.57
CA MET A 168 3.24 2.14 7.02
C MET A 168 3.97 3.27 7.75
N LEU A 169 5.15 3.68 7.28
CA LEU A 169 5.87 4.84 7.80
C LEU A 169 5.06 6.12 7.64
N ASN A 170 4.50 6.38 6.46
CA ASN A 170 3.68 7.58 6.25
C ASN A 170 2.43 7.58 7.12
N SER A 171 1.78 6.42 7.26
CA SER A 171 0.61 6.24 8.11
C SER A 171 0.91 6.45 9.60
N HIS A 172 1.98 5.83 10.11
CA HIS A 172 2.32 5.89 11.52
C HIS A 172 2.85 7.26 11.96
N ARG A 173 3.27 8.13 11.04
CA ARG A 173 3.50 9.56 11.38
C ARG A 173 2.22 10.20 11.93
N TYR A 174 1.07 9.95 11.30
CA TYR A 174 -0.21 10.47 11.77
C TYR A 174 -0.66 9.81 13.07
N MET A 175 -0.42 8.50 13.24
CA MET A 175 -0.75 7.81 14.49
C MET A 175 0.07 8.33 15.68
N LEU A 176 1.37 8.58 15.47
CA LEU A 176 2.23 9.18 16.49
C LEU A 176 1.80 10.64 16.78
N ALA A 177 1.48 11.41 15.75
CA ALA A 177 0.97 12.78 15.92
C ALA A 177 -0.35 12.81 16.71
N ALA A 178 -1.28 11.90 16.42
CA ALA A 178 -2.54 11.75 17.16
C ALA A 178 -2.31 11.39 18.64
N ALA A 179 -1.25 10.66 18.95
CA ALA A 179 -0.83 10.36 20.33
C ALA A 179 0.00 11.49 20.99
N GLY A 180 0.17 12.63 20.32
CA GLY A 180 0.98 13.75 20.80
C GLY A 180 2.49 13.48 20.82
N ILE A 181 2.98 12.58 19.96
CA ILE A 181 4.39 12.18 19.89
C ILE A 181 5.06 12.82 18.68
N ASP A 182 6.00 13.73 18.93
CA ASP A 182 6.81 14.37 17.88
C ASP A 182 7.84 13.40 17.25
N THR A 183 7.91 13.45 15.91
CA THR A 183 8.81 12.69 15.04
C THR A 183 9.85 13.54 14.29
N GLU A 184 9.90 14.86 14.48
CA GLU A 184 10.86 15.74 13.79
C GLU A 184 12.18 15.92 14.58
N GLY A 185 12.22 15.45 15.83
CA GLY A 185 13.42 15.48 16.66
C GLY A 185 14.55 14.50 16.25
N PRO A 186 15.71 14.56 16.93
CA PRO A 186 16.89 13.74 16.60
C PRO A 186 16.69 12.21 16.65
N LEU A 187 15.69 11.75 17.38
CA LEU A 187 15.31 10.34 17.49
C LEU A 187 14.00 10.04 16.74
N GLY A 188 13.51 10.98 15.94
CA GLY A 188 12.21 10.91 15.29
C GLY A 188 12.05 9.72 14.34
N GLN A 189 13.05 9.46 13.48
CA GLN A 189 13.04 8.29 12.60
C GLN A 189 13.12 6.97 13.40
N LEU A 190 13.80 6.97 14.54
CA LEU A 190 13.85 5.81 15.44
C LEU A 190 12.48 5.52 16.04
N LYS A 191 11.78 6.55 16.55
CA LYS A 191 10.40 6.42 17.05
C LYS A 191 9.47 5.89 15.95
N LEU A 192 9.58 6.45 14.75
CA LEU A 192 8.71 6.09 13.64
C LEU A 192 8.94 4.66 13.14
N GLN A 193 10.19 4.27 12.88
CA GLN A 193 10.47 2.89 12.47
C GLN A 193 10.18 1.91 13.61
N GLY A 194 10.45 2.30 14.86
CA GLY A 194 10.14 1.53 16.05
C GLY A 194 8.65 1.21 16.19
N VAL A 195 7.78 2.22 16.02
CA VAL A 195 6.32 1.99 16.10
C VAL A 195 5.81 1.14 14.94
N VAL A 196 6.35 1.29 13.71
CA VAL A 196 5.96 0.45 12.57
C VAL A 196 6.32 -1.02 12.84
N ILE A 197 7.50 -1.29 13.38
CA ILE A 197 7.92 -2.65 13.74
C ILE A 197 7.08 -3.20 14.90
N ALA A 198 6.85 -2.41 15.94
CA ALA A 198 6.01 -2.78 17.07
C ALA A 198 4.59 -3.13 16.61
N PHE A 199 3.98 -2.25 15.81
CA PHE A 199 2.64 -2.45 15.29
C PHE A 199 2.57 -3.68 14.37
N ALA A 200 3.55 -3.91 13.50
CA ALA A 200 3.61 -5.12 12.68
C ALA A 200 3.59 -6.40 13.53
N ARG A 201 4.30 -6.42 14.67
CA ARG A 201 4.30 -7.56 15.61
C ARG A 201 2.98 -7.70 16.36
N VAL A 202 2.30 -6.60 16.67
CA VAL A 202 0.97 -6.61 17.29
C VAL A 202 -0.05 -7.16 16.29
N THR A 203 -0.03 -6.66 15.04
CA THR A 203 -0.90 -7.13 13.96
C THR A 203 -0.72 -8.62 13.71
N GLN A 204 0.49 -9.17 13.77
CA GLN A 204 0.71 -10.62 13.66
C GLN A 204 -0.04 -11.41 14.74
N VAL A 205 -0.06 -10.93 15.98
CA VAL A 205 -0.81 -11.58 17.07
C VAL A 205 -2.31 -11.40 16.85
N TRP A 206 -2.75 -10.18 16.52
CA TRP A 206 -4.15 -9.86 16.29
C TRP A 206 -4.78 -10.66 15.15
N LEU A 207 -4.03 -10.91 14.07
CA LEU A 207 -4.51 -11.75 12.95
C LEU A 207 -4.88 -13.17 13.40
N ASP A 208 -4.27 -13.68 14.46
CA ASP A 208 -4.55 -15.01 15.04
C ASP A 208 -5.38 -14.91 16.34
N ASP A 209 -5.92 -13.72 16.66
CA ASP A 209 -6.71 -13.44 17.85
C ASP A 209 -8.21 -13.38 17.58
N ASP A 210 -8.89 -14.52 17.67
CA ASP A 210 -10.33 -14.62 17.43
C ASP A 210 -11.18 -14.34 18.69
N ASP A 211 -10.55 -13.99 19.83
CA ASP A 211 -11.26 -13.56 21.04
C ASP A 211 -11.81 -12.12 20.86
N PRO A 212 -13.13 -11.89 21.00
CA PRO A 212 -13.71 -10.55 20.90
C PRO A 212 -13.14 -9.53 21.88
N ALA A 213 -12.61 -9.97 23.02
CA ALA A 213 -11.98 -9.10 24.01
C ALA A 213 -10.54 -8.72 23.64
N LEU A 214 -9.95 -9.34 22.61
CA LEU A 214 -8.59 -9.07 22.11
C LEU A 214 -7.50 -9.09 23.19
N ALA A 215 -7.68 -9.90 24.24
CA ALA A 215 -6.81 -9.87 25.42
C ALA A 215 -5.33 -10.15 25.08
N ARG A 216 -5.05 -11.06 24.13
CA ARG A 216 -3.67 -11.35 23.69
C ARG A 216 -3.09 -10.18 22.89
N THR A 217 -3.90 -9.58 22.03
CA THR A 217 -3.53 -8.40 21.24
C THR A 217 -3.19 -7.21 22.15
N MET A 218 -4.06 -6.91 23.13
CA MET A 218 -3.83 -5.84 24.10
C MET A 218 -2.56 -6.07 24.91
N ALA A 219 -2.35 -7.29 25.42
CA ALA A 219 -1.14 -7.63 26.16
C ALA A 219 0.13 -7.51 25.29
N LYS A 220 0.05 -7.88 24.00
CA LYS A 220 1.15 -7.71 23.05
C LYS A 220 1.44 -6.23 22.78
N LEU A 221 0.42 -5.41 22.60
CA LEU A 221 0.55 -3.97 22.37
C LEU A 221 1.20 -3.28 23.57
N ASP A 222 0.67 -3.53 24.78
CA ASP A 222 1.22 -3.05 26.06
C ASP A 222 2.72 -3.35 26.18
N LYS A 223 3.10 -4.59 25.86
CA LYS A 223 4.49 -5.07 25.89
C LYS A 223 5.38 -4.36 24.87
N GLU A 224 4.92 -4.19 23.63
CA GLU A 224 5.74 -3.52 22.61
C GLU A 224 5.92 -2.02 22.91
N ILE A 225 4.90 -1.34 23.45
CA ILE A 225 5.04 0.05 23.89
C ILE A 225 6.07 0.17 25.03
N ARG A 226 5.99 -0.68 26.06
CA ARG A 226 6.99 -0.74 27.15
C ARG A 226 8.40 -1.06 26.66
N ASN A 227 8.53 -1.85 25.59
CA ASN A 227 9.83 -2.11 24.98
C ASN A 227 10.34 -0.85 24.26
N GLY A 228 9.47 -0.13 23.56
CA GLY A 228 9.78 1.14 22.92
C GLY A 228 10.30 2.18 23.91
N GLU A 229 9.63 2.37 25.06
CA GLU A 229 10.06 3.28 26.13
C GLU A 229 11.48 2.97 26.59
N ARG A 230 11.77 1.70 26.91
CA ARG A 230 13.12 1.25 27.32
C ARG A 230 14.18 1.46 26.25
N VAL A 231 13.83 1.34 24.96
CA VAL A 231 14.75 1.61 23.85
C VAL A 231 15.02 3.12 23.75
N MET A 232 13.99 3.94 23.93
CA MET A 232 14.10 5.40 23.89
C MET A 232 14.96 5.95 25.03
N GLU A 233 14.75 5.49 26.26
CA GLU A 233 15.59 5.84 27.42
C GLU A 233 17.08 5.58 27.13
N ARG A 234 17.39 4.39 26.61
CA ARG A 234 18.77 4.02 26.24
C ARG A 234 19.31 4.87 25.09
N ALA A 235 18.51 5.16 24.08
CA ALA A 235 18.91 5.99 22.95
C ALA A 235 19.20 7.44 23.39
N GLU A 236 18.40 7.96 24.32
CA GLU A 236 18.60 9.27 24.93
C GLU A 236 19.85 9.30 25.81
N ASP A 237 20.10 8.26 26.60
CA ASP A 237 21.32 8.12 27.40
C ASP A 237 22.57 8.07 26.52
N VAL A 238 22.57 7.23 25.48
CA VAL A 238 23.68 7.16 24.52
C VAL A 238 23.88 8.52 23.83
N ARG A 239 22.79 9.21 23.48
CA ARG A 239 22.86 10.56 22.91
C ARG A 239 23.40 11.57 23.93
N ARG A 240 23.07 11.47 25.21
CA ARG A 240 23.60 12.37 26.24
C ARG A 240 25.11 12.12 26.44
N LEU A 241 25.51 10.86 26.52
CA LEU A 241 26.90 10.45 26.73
C LEU A 241 27.81 10.78 25.53
N THR A 242 27.30 10.72 24.31
CA THR A 242 28.06 11.06 23.10
C THR A 242 28.04 12.55 22.75
N ALA A 243 27.40 13.39 23.57
CA ALA A 243 27.29 14.82 23.30
C ALA A 243 28.65 15.55 23.21
N PRO A 244 29.64 15.30 24.11
CA PRO A 244 30.96 15.94 24.03
C PRO A 244 31.72 15.53 22.76
N LEU A 245 31.65 14.25 22.37
CA LEU A 245 32.31 13.74 21.17
C LEU A 245 31.69 14.31 19.89
N ARG A 246 30.36 14.50 19.85
CA ARG A 246 29.68 15.18 18.73
C ARG A 246 30.01 16.67 18.65
N ALA A 247 30.16 17.34 19.79
CA ALA A 247 30.59 18.74 19.83
C ALA A 247 32.02 18.90 19.28
N LEU A 248 32.93 18.00 19.67
CA LEU A 248 34.29 17.94 19.14
C LEU A 248 34.29 17.63 17.64
N GLY A 249 33.56 16.60 17.18
CA GLY A 249 33.48 16.24 15.76
C GLY A 249 32.98 17.37 14.86
N ARG A 250 31.97 18.14 15.31
CA ARG A 250 31.51 19.34 14.58
C ARG A 250 32.59 20.41 14.49
N SER A 251 33.35 20.65 15.58
CA SER A 251 34.43 21.64 15.57
C SER A 251 35.60 21.30 14.61
N PHE A 252 35.81 20.01 14.31
CA PHE A 252 36.78 19.57 13.32
C PHE A 252 36.26 19.67 11.88
N LEU A 253 34.96 19.44 11.65
CA LEU A 253 34.33 19.59 10.33
C LEU A 253 34.15 21.06 9.92
N ASP A 254 33.93 21.97 10.86
CA ASP A 254 33.81 23.41 10.59
C ASP A 254 35.18 24.09 10.37
N ARG A 255 36.29 23.38 10.60
CA ARG A 255 37.65 23.80 10.21
C ARG A 255 37.92 23.50 8.73
N ARG A 256 37.09 24.03 7.82
CA ARG A 256 37.53 24.20 6.42
C ARG A 256 38.42 25.44 6.33
N PRO A 257 39.61 25.36 5.69
CA PRO A 257 40.47 26.52 5.52
C PRO A 257 39.73 27.54 4.66
N ARG A 258 39.58 28.77 5.17
CA ARG A 258 39.19 29.93 4.38
C ARG A 258 40.19 30.04 3.24
N GLU A 259 39.76 29.64 2.06
CA GLU A 259 40.52 29.83 0.83
C GLU A 259 40.76 31.34 0.68
N ARG A 260 42.05 31.68 0.75
CA ARG A 260 42.56 33.04 0.69
C ARG A 260 42.21 33.57 -0.68
N ARG A 261 41.12 34.35 -0.76
CA ARG A 261 40.71 35.08 -1.96
C ARG A 261 41.91 35.91 -2.42
N THR A 262 42.56 35.45 -3.47
CA THR A 262 43.64 36.14 -4.15
C THR A 262 43.13 37.52 -4.57
N ARG A 263 43.88 38.53 -4.14
CA ARG A 263 43.78 39.91 -4.57
C ARG A 263 44.49 39.98 -5.92
N ASP A 264 43.72 40.01 -7.00
CA ASP A 264 44.16 40.35 -8.36
C ASP A 264 42.87 40.66 -9.15
N GLY A 265 42.64 41.82 -9.76
CA GLY A 265 43.43 43.04 -9.87
C GLY A 265 42.50 44.24 -9.98
N ASP A 266 42.95 45.36 -9.41
CA ASP A 266 42.39 46.67 -9.69
C ASP A 266 43.54 47.49 -10.26
N GLU A 267 43.68 47.43 -11.59
CA GLU A 267 44.51 48.35 -12.35
C GLU A 267 43.94 48.47 -13.78
N THR A 268 42.73 49.01 -13.88
CA THR A 268 42.35 49.80 -15.07
C THR A 268 42.62 51.26 -14.75
N ASP A 269 43.84 51.66 -15.10
CA ASP A 269 44.25 53.05 -15.18
C ASP A 269 43.25 53.82 -16.07
N THR A 270 42.64 54.83 -15.45
CA THR A 270 41.77 55.77 -16.09
C THR A 270 42.60 57.01 -16.37
N ALA A 271 43.26 57.09 -17.53
CA ALA A 271 43.86 58.35 -17.98
C ALA A 271 44.08 58.43 -19.50
N ALA A 272 43.28 59.33 -20.10
CA ALA A 272 43.71 60.34 -21.07
C ALA A 272 43.78 60.01 -22.58
N ILE A 273 42.83 60.68 -23.30
CA ILE A 273 42.85 61.23 -24.67
C ILE A 273 42.60 60.26 -25.82
#